data_AF-A0AAN4PEL3-F1
#
_entry.id   AF-A0AAN4PEL3-F1
#
_cell.length_a   1.000
_cell.length_b   1.000
_cell.length_c   1.000
_cell.angle_alpha   90.00
_cell.angle_beta   90.00
_cell.angle_gamma   90.00
#
_symmetry.space_group_name_H-M   'P 1'
#
loop_
_entity.id
_entity.type
_entity.pdbx_description
1 polymer ?
#
loop_
_entity_poly.entity_id
_entity_poly.type
_entity_poly.pdbx_seq_one_letter_code
_entity_poly.pdbx_strand_id
1 'polypeptide(L)'
;MSSSPTVPAGWTTDPRFTSYLVRGEWAKVAKRCGLENPVPVMCTTPDSGEHYGLISAGGRYYFTNNMSWEILEILKPTTLDGIFKKISEENERSIEMKVLEEVEPEEDPEEEEKAKARIALMEQMKAEPGYLVWQEMDSD
;
A
#
# COMPACT_ATOMS: atom_id res chain seq x y z
N MET A 1 26.81 -19.00 -13.87
CA MET A 1 25.62 -18.38 -14.49
C MET A 1 24.61 -18.20 -13.38
N SER A 2 24.40 -16.99 -12.87
CA SER A 2 23.33 -16.74 -11.89
C SER A 2 22.01 -16.74 -12.64
N SER A 3 21.20 -17.78 -12.44
CA SER A 3 19.82 -17.77 -12.91
C SER A 3 19.08 -16.69 -12.13
N SER A 4 18.34 -15.83 -12.82
CA SER A 4 17.37 -14.96 -12.15
C SER A 4 16.37 -15.84 -11.40
N PRO A 5 15.96 -15.45 -10.18
CA PRO A 5 15.01 -16.23 -9.40
C PRO A 5 13.67 -16.32 -10.16
N THR A 6 13.13 -17.53 -10.27
CA THR A 6 11.84 -17.77 -10.92
C THR A 6 10.72 -17.20 -10.06
N VAL A 7 9.83 -16.42 -10.68
CA VAL A 7 8.65 -15.86 -9.99
C VAL A 7 7.78 -17.01 -9.49
N PRO A 8 7.35 -17.01 -8.21
CA PRO A 8 6.51 -18.08 -7.67
C PRO A 8 5.17 -18.22 -8.40
N ALA A 9 4.63 -19.44 -8.41
CA ALA A 9 3.29 -19.68 -8.96
C ALA A 9 2.24 -18.83 -8.22
N GLY A 10 1.31 -18.23 -8.97
CA GLY A 10 0.31 -17.33 -8.40
C GLY A 10 0.80 -15.89 -8.15
N TRP A 11 2.06 -15.57 -8.48
CA TRP A 11 2.64 -14.22 -8.40
C TRP A 11 3.02 -13.66 -9.78
N THR A 12 3.12 -12.34 -9.88
CA THR A 12 3.51 -11.64 -11.11
C THR A 12 4.40 -10.43 -10.84
N THR A 13 5.34 -10.17 -11.75
CA THR A 13 6.21 -8.98 -11.77
C THR A 13 5.76 -7.95 -12.80
N ASP A 14 4.66 -8.21 -13.53
CA ASP A 14 4.17 -7.34 -14.59
C ASP A 14 3.78 -5.95 -14.03
N PRO A 15 4.40 -4.85 -14.51
CA PRO A 15 4.13 -3.50 -14.04
C PRO A 15 2.68 -3.06 -14.07
N ARG A 16 1.87 -3.64 -14.97
CA ARG A 16 0.42 -3.38 -15.02
C ARG A 16 -0.29 -3.77 -13.73
N PHE A 17 0.23 -4.78 -13.05
CA PHE A 17 -0.30 -5.25 -11.76
C PHE A 17 0.55 -4.77 -10.59
N THR A 18 1.86 -4.57 -10.72
CA THR A 18 2.70 -4.22 -9.55
C THR A 18 2.77 -2.72 -9.26
N SER A 19 2.47 -1.85 -10.23
CA SER A 19 2.67 -0.40 -10.09
C SER A 19 1.79 0.26 -9.02
N TYR A 20 0.65 -0.33 -8.65
CA TYR A 20 -0.21 0.22 -7.60
C TYR A 20 0.43 0.15 -6.21
N LEU A 21 1.39 -0.76 -5.99
CA LEU A 21 2.07 -0.96 -4.70
C LEU A 21 2.91 0.24 -4.24
N VAL A 22 3.18 1.17 -5.16
CA VAL A 22 4.00 2.37 -4.89
C VAL A 22 3.32 3.64 -5.40
N ARG A 23 2.00 3.57 -5.64
CA ARG A 23 1.18 4.69 -6.14
C ARG A 23 -0.09 4.80 -5.30
N GLY A 24 -0.77 5.95 -5.41
CA GLY A 24 -2.05 6.17 -4.72
C GLY A 24 -1.93 5.99 -3.21
N GLU A 25 -2.85 5.25 -2.61
CA GLU A 25 -2.89 5.02 -1.16
C GLU A 25 -1.65 4.30 -0.63
N TRP A 26 -1.11 3.32 -1.36
CA TRP A 26 0.10 2.60 -0.94
C TRP A 26 1.33 3.51 -0.85
N ALA A 27 1.43 4.53 -1.70
CA ALA A 27 2.50 5.52 -1.59
C ALA A 27 2.38 6.34 -0.29
N LYS A 28 1.15 6.65 0.14
CA LYS A 28 0.91 7.36 1.42
C LYS A 28 1.23 6.47 2.62
N VAL A 29 0.78 5.20 2.59
CA VAL A 29 1.08 4.21 3.64
C VAL A 29 2.60 4.03 3.77
N ALA A 30 3.30 3.80 2.64
CA ALA A 30 4.75 3.67 2.64
C ALA A 30 5.46 4.90 3.22
N LYS A 31 5.00 6.11 2.89
CA LYS A 31 5.52 7.36 3.47
C LYS A 31 5.29 7.43 4.97
N ARG A 32 4.09 7.10 5.48
CA ARG A 32 3.81 7.06 6.93
C ARG A 32 4.67 6.03 7.65
N CYS A 33 4.96 4.91 7.00
CA CYS A 33 5.92 3.91 7.47
C CYS A 33 7.40 4.35 7.34
N GLY A 34 7.71 5.59 6.96
CA GLY A 34 9.08 6.07 6.81
C GLY A 34 9.87 5.41 5.68
N LEU A 35 9.18 4.75 4.73
CA LEU A 35 9.82 4.15 3.57
C LEU A 35 10.01 5.18 2.46
N GLU A 36 11.26 5.49 2.17
CA GLU A 36 11.64 6.35 1.06
C GLU A 36 11.85 5.56 -0.23
N ASN A 37 11.32 6.08 -1.34
CA ASN A 37 11.50 5.54 -2.70
C ASN A 37 11.23 4.03 -2.83
N PRO A 38 10.06 3.53 -2.39
CA PRO A 38 9.74 2.12 -2.53
C PRO A 38 9.67 1.72 -4.01
N VAL A 39 10.15 0.52 -4.32
CA VAL A 39 10.15 -0.08 -5.65
C VAL A 39 9.27 -1.34 -5.63
N PRO A 40 8.29 -1.47 -6.54
CA PRO A 40 7.45 -2.66 -6.60
C PRO A 40 8.26 -3.84 -7.14
N VAL A 41 8.13 -5.00 -6.49
CA VAL A 41 8.84 -6.22 -6.88
C VAL A 41 7.89 -7.20 -7.55
N MET A 42 6.83 -7.61 -6.85
CA MET A 42 5.80 -8.51 -7.38
C MET A 42 4.51 -8.41 -6.57
N CYS A 43 3.41 -8.93 -7.09
CA CYS A 43 2.16 -9.11 -6.35
C CYS A 43 1.52 -10.45 -6.68
N THR A 44 0.58 -10.87 -5.85
CA THR A 44 -0.29 -11.99 -6.15
C THR A 44 -1.16 -11.69 -7.38
N THR A 45 -1.45 -12.73 -8.15
CA THR A 45 -2.36 -12.65 -9.31
C THR A 45 -3.81 -12.58 -8.83
N PRO A 46 -4.72 -11.94 -9.59
CA PRO A 46 -6.14 -11.89 -9.23
C PRO A 46 -6.76 -13.27 -8.97
N ASP A 47 -6.27 -14.29 -9.69
CA ASP A 47 -6.76 -15.66 -9.62
C ASP A 47 -6.37 -16.39 -8.32
N SER A 48 -5.37 -15.90 -7.58
CA SER A 48 -4.98 -16.53 -6.31
C SER A 48 -5.95 -16.22 -5.17
N GLY A 49 -6.78 -15.18 -5.30
CA GLY A 49 -7.67 -14.69 -4.23
C GLY A 49 -6.93 -14.04 -3.05
N GLU A 50 -5.60 -13.99 -3.10
CA GLU A 50 -4.76 -13.32 -2.12
C GLU A 50 -4.42 -11.91 -2.57
N HIS A 51 -4.26 -11.00 -1.62
CA HIS A 51 -3.99 -9.59 -1.91
C HIS A 51 -2.70 -9.13 -1.24
N TYR A 52 -1.59 -9.79 -1.61
CA TYR A 52 -0.25 -9.47 -1.14
C TYR A 52 0.58 -8.82 -2.24
N GLY A 53 1.39 -7.86 -1.84
CA GLY A 53 2.43 -7.27 -2.68
C GLY A 53 3.77 -7.35 -1.98
N LEU A 54 4.84 -7.38 -2.76
CA LEU A 54 6.21 -7.32 -2.31
C LEU A 54 6.84 -6.03 -2.86
N ILE A 55 7.36 -5.19 -1.98
CA ILE A 55 8.11 -3.98 -2.33
C ILE A 55 9.52 -4.05 -1.74
N SER A 56 10.44 -3.27 -2.31
CA SER A 56 11.77 -3.05 -1.73
C SER A 56 12.03 -1.57 -1.49
N ALA A 57 12.71 -1.26 -0.40
CA ALA A 57 13.10 0.10 -0.02
C ALA A 57 14.36 0.03 0.85
N GLY A 58 15.34 0.92 0.64
CA GLY A 58 16.56 0.97 1.47
C GLY A 58 17.34 -0.35 1.55
N GLY A 59 17.27 -1.21 0.52
CA GLY A 59 17.93 -2.52 0.50
C GLY A 59 17.22 -3.62 1.29
N ARG A 60 16.00 -3.38 1.77
CA ARG A 60 15.14 -4.35 2.48
C ARG A 60 13.88 -4.68 1.67
N TYR A 61 13.17 -5.72 2.09
CA TYR A 61 11.94 -6.20 1.47
C TYR A 61 10.77 -6.15 2.44
N TYR A 62 9.59 -5.87 1.90
CA TYR A 62 8.38 -5.66 2.69
C TYR A 62 7.17 -6.25 2.00
N PHE A 63 6.30 -6.92 2.76
CA PHE A 63 4.97 -7.28 2.28
C PHE A 63 3.98 -6.14 2.50
N THR A 64 3.12 -5.90 1.52
CA THR A 64 1.93 -5.05 1.65
C THR A 64 0.71 -5.95 1.87
N ASN A 65 -0.05 -5.71 2.93
CA ASN A 65 -1.31 -6.41 3.18
C ASN A 65 -2.48 -5.53 2.77
N ASN A 66 -3.10 -5.82 1.62
CA ASN A 66 -4.22 -5.01 1.12
C ASN A 66 -5.50 -5.12 1.99
N MET A 67 -5.60 -6.12 2.87
CA MET A 67 -6.76 -6.25 3.77
C MET A 67 -6.64 -5.38 5.01
N SER A 68 -5.44 -5.25 5.57
CA SER A 68 -5.19 -4.47 6.80
C SER A 68 -4.54 -3.11 6.55
N TRP A 69 -4.12 -2.81 5.31
CA TRP A 69 -3.35 -1.62 4.95
C TRP A 69 -2.00 -1.50 5.69
N GLU A 70 -1.46 -2.63 6.13
CA GLU A 70 -0.19 -2.70 6.85
C GLU A 70 0.97 -3.02 5.91
N ILE A 71 2.15 -2.53 6.27
CA ILE A 71 3.43 -2.93 5.68
C ILE A 71 4.19 -3.79 6.69
N LEU A 72 4.66 -4.94 6.25
CA LEU A 72 5.40 -5.90 7.07
C LEU A 72 6.85 -5.99 6.58
N GLU A 73 7.81 -5.62 7.42
CA GLU A 73 9.24 -5.80 7.12
C GLU A 73 9.62 -7.27 7.21
N ILE A 74 10.24 -7.79 6.15
CA ILE A 74 10.78 -9.14 6.13
C ILE A 74 12.15 -9.14 6.81
N LEU A 75 12.23 -9.78 7.98
CA LEU A 75 13.46 -9.93 8.75
C LEU A 75 14.29 -11.11 8.25
N LYS A 76 13.63 -12.23 7.89
CA LYS A 76 14.27 -13.39 7.26
C LYS A 76 13.31 -14.10 6.30
N PRO A 77 13.80 -14.54 5.12
CA PRO A 77 15.14 -14.30 4.57
C PRO A 77 15.31 -12.87 4.04
N THR A 78 16.54 -12.34 4.06
CA THR A 78 16.84 -10.95 3.62
C THR A 78 17.17 -10.84 2.13
N THR A 79 17.24 -11.96 1.41
CA THR A 79 17.54 -12.01 -0.03
C THR A 79 16.29 -12.32 -0.82
N LEU A 80 16.15 -11.72 -2.02
CA LEU A 80 15.00 -11.94 -2.88
C LEU A 80 14.82 -13.42 -3.25
N ASP A 81 15.91 -14.09 -3.61
CA ASP A 81 15.91 -15.53 -3.93
C ASP A 81 15.42 -16.38 -2.75
N GLY A 82 15.83 -16.03 -1.53
CA GLY A 82 15.37 -16.70 -0.32
C GLY A 82 13.87 -16.49 -0.11
N ILE A 83 13.38 -15.27 -0.32
CA ILE A 83 11.96 -14.93 -0.19
C ILE A 83 11.15 -15.72 -1.24
N PHE A 84 11.57 -15.71 -2.50
CA PHE A 84 10.90 -16.42 -3.59
C PHE A 84 10.85 -17.93 -3.34
N LYS A 85 11.95 -18.49 -2.82
CA LYS A 85 11.98 -19.90 -2.43
C LYS A 85 10.96 -20.22 -1.35
N LYS A 86 10.86 -19.38 -0.30
CA LYS A 86 9.89 -19.58 0.79
C LYS A 86 8.44 -19.50 0.33
N ILE A 87 8.13 -18.54 -0.54
CA ILE A 87 6.82 -18.40 -1.16
C ILE A 87 6.49 -19.63 -2.01
N SER A 88 7.43 -20.05 -2.87
CA SER A 88 7.23 -21.20 -3.77
C SER A 88 7.05 -22.54 -3.04
N GLU A 89 7.63 -22.67 -1.85
CA GLU A 89 7.49 -23.86 -0.99
C GLU A 89 6.16 -23.86 -0.19
N GLU A 90 5.25 -22.90 -0.44
CA GLU A 90 4.04 -22.63 0.36
C GLU A 90 4.34 -22.52 1.87
N ASN A 91 5.58 -22.14 2.18
CA ASN A 91 6.10 -22.05 3.54
C ASN A 91 6.24 -20.60 3.96
N GLU A 92 5.29 -19.77 3.54
CA GLU A 92 5.23 -18.34 3.86
C GLU A 92 5.19 -18.10 5.37
N ARG A 93 4.58 -19.01 6.13
CA ARG A 93 4.59 -19.00 7.61
C ARG A 93 5.99 -19.05 8.23
N SER A 94 7.00 -19.46 7.46
CA SER A 94 8.40 -19.47 7.91
C SER A 94 9.17 -18.20 7.56
N ILE A 95 8.53 -17.23 6.90
CA ILE A 95 9.07 -15.89 6.70
C ILE A 95 8.90 -15.14 8.01
N GLU A 96 10.04 -14.73 8.59
CA GLU A 96 10.06 -13.92 9.80
C GLU A 96 9.80 -12.47 9.41
N MET A 97 8.75 -11.88 9.97
CA MET A 97 8.30 -10.54 9.62
C MET A 97 7.85 -9.78 10.86
N LYS A 98 7.88 -8.44 10.79
CA LYS A 98 7.29 -7.55 11.78
C LYS A 98 6.45 -6.49 11.08
N VAL A 99 5.33 -6.11 11.68
CA VAL A 99 4.55 -4.95 11.21
C VAL A 99 5.40 -3.70 11.43
N LEU A 100 5.42 -2.83 10.43
CA LEU A 100 6.14 -1.57 10.50
C LEU A 100 5.21 -0.50 11.05
N GLU A 101 5.62 0.12 12.15
CA GLU A 101 4.84 1.18 12.80
C GLU A 101 4.77 2.40 11.88
N GLU A 102 3.60 3.04 11.84
CA GLU A 102 3.48 4.34 11.20
C GLU A 102 4.24 5.37 12.04
N VAL A 103 5.18 6.05 11.41
CA VAL A 103 5.79 7.27 11.92
C VAL A 103 4.70 8.34 11.82
N GLU A 104 4.29 8.90 12.96
CA GLU A 104 3.40 10.05 12.97
C GLU A 104 3.99 11.11 12.03
N PRO A 105 3.28 11.49 10.95
CA PRO A 105 3.77 12.55 10.10
C PRO A 105 3.82 13.83 10.94
N GLU A 106 4.93 14.56 10.89
CA GLU A 106 4.85 16.00 11.20
C GLU A 106 3.70 16.56 10.36
N GLU A 107 2.73 17.20 11.01
CA GLU A 107 1.57 17.78 10.34
C GLU A 107 2.07 18.66 9.20
N ASP A 108 1.78 18.25 7.95
CA ASP A 108 2.12 19.05 6.79
C ASP A 108 1.16 20.24 6.77
N PRO A 109 1.63 21.46 7.08
CA PRO A 109 0.75 22.61 7.21
C PRO A 109 0.00 22.90 5.91
N GLU A 110 0.51 22.48 4.75
CA GLU A 110 -0.19 22.66 3.47
C GLU A 110 -1.38 21.70 3.31
N GLU A 111 -1.26 20.44 3.77
CA GLU A 111 -2.38 19.49 3.77
C GLU A 111 -3.45 19.89 4.80
N GLU A 112 -3.03 20.38 5.96
CA GLU A 112 -3.94 20.89 7.00
C GLU A 112 -4.75 22.10 6.51
N GLU A 113 -4.09 23.07 5.86
CA GLU A 113 -4.76 24.21 5.25
C GLU A 113 -5.71 23.82 4.11
N LYS A 114 -5.33 22.82 3.28
CA LYS A 114 -6.23 22.26 2.25
C LYS A 114 -7.44 21.57 2.88
N ALA A 115 -7.24 20.82 3.97
CA ALA A 115 -8.32 20.17 4.70
C ALA A 115 -9.28 21.20 5.31
N LYS A 116 -8.74 22.24 5.98
CA LYS A 116 -9.52 23.37 6.50
C LYS A 116 -10.28 24.09 5.39
N ALA A 117 -9.64 24.39 4.26
CA ALA A 117 -10.27 25.03 3.12
C ALA A 117 -11.42 24.17 2.55
N ARG A 118 -11.25 22.85 2.48
CA ARG A 118 -12.30 21.92 2.04
C ARG A 118 -13.47 21.86 3.02
N ILE A 119 -13.21 21.88 4.32
CA ILE A 119 -14.24 21.93 5.36
C ILE A 119 -15.01 23.26 5.27
N ALA A 120 -14.30 24.39 5.18
CA ALA A 120 -14.89 25.70 5.04
C ALA A 120 -15.74 25.82 3.77
N LEU A 121 -15.28 25.26 2.65
CA LEU A 121 -16.06 25.20 1.40
C LEU A 121 -17.34 24.39 1.58
N MET A 122 -17.29 23.23 2.25
CA MET A 122 -18.49 22.45 2.56
C MET A 122 -19.46 23.20 3.46
N GLU A 123 -18.97 23.94 4.45
CA GLU A 123 -19.81 24.76 5.33
C GLU A 123 -20.45 25.93 4.59
N GLN A 124 -19.71 26.60 3.71
CA GLN A 124 -20.22 27.66 2.86
C GLN A 124 -21.33 27.14 1.94
N MET A 125 -21.12 25.99 1.29
CA MET A 125 -22.15 25.37 0.44
C MET A 125 -23.41 24.99 1.25
N LYS A 126 -23.24 24.46 2.47
CA LYS A 126 -24.37 24.15 3.37
C LYS A 126 -25.15 25.39 3.81
N ALA A 127 -24.51 26.54 3.87
CA ALA A 127 -25.14 27.82 4.24
C ALA A 127 -25.89 28.48 3.07
N GLU A 128 -25.72 28.01 1.83
CA GLU A 128 -26.46 28.53 0.69
C GLU A 128 -27.92 28.02 0.68
N PRO A 129 -28.92 28.89 0.41
CA PRO A 129 -30.34 28.54 0.44
C PRO A 129 -30.73 27.37 -0.49
N GLY A 130 -29.95 27.11 -1.53
CA GLY A 130 -30.18 26.03 -2.50
C GLY A 130 -29.73 24.64 -2.04
N TYR A 131 -28.92 24.52 -0.99
CA TYR A 131 -28.41 23.22 -0.52
C TYR A 131 -29.50 22.38 0.17
N LEU A 132 -30.44 23.04 0.87
CA LEU A 132 -31.59 22.39 1.52
C LEU A 132 -32.59 21.79 0.51
N VAL A 133 -32.66 22.34 -0.71
CA VAL A 133 -33.59 21.86 -1.76
C VAL A 133 -33.14 20.53 -2.35
N TRP A 134 -31.83 20.24 -2.38
CA TRP A 134 -31.31 18.95 -2.86
C TRP A 134 -31.47 17.80 -1.84
N GLN A 135 -31.43 18.08 -0.53
CA GLN A 135 -31.65 17.05 0.50
C GLN A 135 -33.09 16.50 0.51
N GLU A 136 -34.09 17.33 0.18
CA GLU A 136 -35.49 16.89 0.07
C GLU A 136 -35.75 16.04 -1.19
N MET A 137 -34.90 16.13 -2.23
CA MET A 137 -35.05 15.37 -3.47
C MET A 137 -34.45 13.95 -3.43
N ASP A 138 -33.57 13.66 -2.47
CA ASP A 138 -32.91 12.34 -2.28
C ASP A 138 -33.63 11.44 -1.26
N SER A 139 -34.83 11.81 -0.78
CA SER A 139 -35.58 11.10 0.26
C SER A 139 -36.84 10.34 -0.21
N ASP A 140 -37.02 10.12 -1.53
CA ASP A 140 -38.11 9.30 -2.08
C ASP A 140 -37.79 7.79 -2.15
#